data_AF-A0A5M9HYF6-F1
#
_entry.id   AF-A0A5M9HYF6-F1
#
_cell.length_a   1.000
_cell.length_b   1.000
_cell.length_c   1.000
_cell.angle_alpha   90.00
_cell.angle_beta   90.00
_cell.angle_gamma   90.00
#
_symmetry.space_group_name_H-M   'P 1'
#
loop_
_entity.id
_entity.type
_entity.pdbx_description
1 polymer ?
#
loop_
_entity_poly.entity_id
_entity_poly.type
_entity_poly.pdbx_seq_one_letter_code
_entity_poly.pdbx_strand_id
1 'polypeptide(L)'
;MYQDYRPSVDIKLLAKWIGVLFWLTIVSIVAGLFTGNNSDELYGIGWLIRAGADLAYGIVLLRLASEDESYRRSGICVILCAAIGIVSTAMNVAIPGAGIMLGMIAVILTAVLDIAGEYYEFKAHAGVMSYVSQMMSDKWERLWKWKLWTMLGMLAAVIVSILISVIGVFIALVSGIGTFVVSIMKIVYLRQTAKTLEGYE
;
A
#
# COMPACT_ATOMS: atom_id res chain seq x y z
N MET A 1 -17.59 -37.74 -10.14
CA MET A 1 -16.85 -37.74 -8.88
C MET A 1 -16.24 -36.35 -8.73
N TYR A 2 -17.03 -35.38 -8.26
CA TYR A 2 -16.54 -34.03 -8.00
C TYR A 2 -15.73 -34.11 -6.70
N GLN A 3 -14.41 -34.06 -6.81
CA GLN A 3 -13.58 -33.81 -5.64
C GLN A 3 -14.00 -32.45 -5.10
N ASP A 4 -14.52 -32.47 -3.88
CA ASP A 4 -14.81 -31.30 -3.06
C ASP A 4 -13.47 -30.60 -2.80
N TYR A 5 -13.07 -29.72 -3.72
CA TYR A 5 -11.85 -28.91 -3.59
C TYR A 5 -12.09 -27.93 -2.46
N ARG A 6 -11.67 -28.31 -1.24
CA ARG A 6 -11.56 -27.37 -0.13
C ARG A 6 -10.25 -26.62 -0.32
N PRO A 7 -10.27 -25.32 -0.63
CA PRO A 7 -9.04 -24.55 -0.59
C PRO A 7 -8.44 -24.68 0.82
N SER A 8 -7.12 -24.77 0.91
CA SER A 8 -6.37 -24.91 2.18
C SER A 8 -6.44 -23.66 3.08
N VAL A 9 -7.37 -22.75 2.79
CA VAL A 9 -7.39 -21.36 3.21
C VAL A 9 -8.81 -21.01 3.65
N ASP A 10 -8.95 -20.28 4.75
CA ASP A 10 -10.25 -19.87 5.29
C ASP A 10 -10.85 -18.74 4.44
N ILE A 11 -11.69 -19.13 3.48
CA ILE A 11 -12.36 -18.22 2.54
C ILE A 11 -13.15 -17.14 3.27
N LYS A 12 -13.83 -17.47 4.37
CA LYS A 12 -14.71 -16.54 5.10
C LYS A 12 -13.91 -15.47 5.80
N LEU A 13 -12.83 -15.88 6.44
CA LEU A 13 -11.89 -14.97 7.06
C LEU A 13 -11.29 -14.02 6.00
N LEU A 14 -10.83 -14.56 4.87
CA LEU A 14 -10.27 -13.78 3.77
C LEU A 14 -11.26 -12.77 3.17
N ALA A 15 -12.46 -13.21 2.81
CA ALA A 15 -13.50 -12.35 2.25
C ALA A 15 -13.76 -11.14 3.15
N LYS A 16 -13.97 -11.39 4.44
CA LYS A 16 -14.23 -10.37 5.44
C LYS A 16 -13.08 -9.37 5.56
N TRP A 17 -11.85 -9.84 5.77
CA TRP A 17 -10.73 -8.96 6.06
C TRP A 17 -10.19 -8.25 4.81
N ILE A 18 -10.24 -8.85 3.63
CA ILE A 18 -9.95 -8.15 2.37
C ILE A 18 -11.00 -7.06 2.10
N GLY A 19 -12.27 -7.31 2.44
CA GLY A 19 -13.31 -6.28 2.43
C GLY A 19 -12.99 -5.11 3.36
N VAL A 20 -12.39 -5.36 4.53
CA VAL A 20 -11.91 -4.30 5.44
C VAL A 20 -10.73 -3.54 4.83
N LEU A 21 -9.75 -4.22 4.22
CA LEU A 21 -8.61 -3.58 3.55
C LEU A 21 -9.05 -2.62 2.44
N PHE A 22 -10.11 -2.97 1.69
CA PHE A 22 -10.73 -2.09 0.69
C PHE A 22 -11.17 -0.76 1.30
N TRP A 23 -11.93 -0.80 2.40
CA TRP A 23 -12.42 0.41 3.06
C TRP A 23 -11.30 1.22 3.70
N LEU A 24 -10.33 0.56 4.34
CA LEU A 24 -9.18 1.22 4.93
C LEU A 24 -8.34 1.95 3.87
N THR A 25 -8.17 1.36 2.68
CA THR A 25 -7.46 2.01 1.58
C THR A 25 -8.14 3.31 1.15
N ILE A 26 -9.47 3.32 1.06
CA ILE A 26 -10.24 4.54 0.74
C ILE A 26 -10.06 5.59 1.83
N VAL A 27 -10.18 5.19 3.10
CA VAL A 27 -9.98 6.10 4.24
C VAL A 27 -8.59 6.71 4.23
N SER A 28 -7.53 5.91 4.04
CA SER A 28 -6.14 6.42 3.97
C SER A 28 -5.93 7.38 2.80
N ILE A 29 -6.53 7.12 1.63
CA ILE A 29 -6.45 8.04 0.47
C ILE A 29 -7.14 9.37 0.77
N VAL A 30 -8.37 9.32 1.29
CA VAL A 30 -9.15 10.52 1.64
C VAL A 30 -8.44 11.31 2.74
N ALA A 31 -7.92 10.64 3.79
CA ALA A 31 -7.13 11.25 4.85
C ALA A 31 -5.87 11.94 4.29
N GLY A 32 -5.21 11.31 3.32
CA GLY A 32 -4.04 11.86 2.64
C GLY A 32 -4.28 13.20 1.93
N LEU A 33 -5.50 13.43 1.41
CA LEU A 33 -5.85 14.70 0.77
C LEU A 33 -5.86 15.87 1.77
N PHE A 34 -6.21 15.63 3.02
CA PHE A 34 -6.20 16.64 4.08
C PHE A 34 -4.80 16.98 4.60
N THR A 35 -3.81 16.11 4.35
CA THR A 35 -2.41 16.31 4.78
C THR A 35 -1.55 17.08 3.77
N GLY A 36 -2.11 17.52 2.63
CA GLY A 36 -1.36 18.18 1.55
C GLY A 36 -0.94 19.62 1.84
N ASN A 37 -1.67 20.34 2.71
CA ASN A 37 -1.39 21.73 3.06
C ASN A 37 -1.02 21.83 4.55
N ASN A 38 0.26 22.16 4.81
CA ASN A 38 0.84 22.17 6.17
C ASN A 38 0.36 23.36 7.03
N SER A 39 -0.46 24.25 6.50
CA SER A 39 -0.93 25.49 7.13
C SER A 39 -2.29 25.38 7.80
N ASP A 40 -3.01 24.27 7.59
CA ASP A 40 -4.43 24.19 7.92
C ASP A 40 -4.63 23.41 9.22
N GLU A 41 -5.58 23.82 10.07
CA GLU A 41 -5.98 23.08 11.28
C GLU A 41 -6.40 21.62 10.96
N LEU A 42 -6.82 21.39 9.72
CA LEU A 42 -7.17 20.07 9.16
C LEU A 42 -5.96 19.15 8.98
N TYR A 43 -4.74 19.68 8.91
CA TYR A 43 -3.52 18.89 8.76
C TYR A 43 -3.35 17.90 9.91
N GLY A 44 -3.48 18.36 11.16
CA GLY A 44 -3.32 17.51 12.34
C GLY A 44 -4.37 16.40 12.40
N ILE A 45 -5.61 16.72 12.02
CA ILE A 45 -6.71 15.75 11.96
C ILE A 45 -6.46 14.72 10.86
N GLY A 46 -6.10 15.17 9.64
CA GLY A 46 -5.78 14.29 8.52
C GLY A 46 -4.62 13.35 8.82
N TRP A 47 -3.59 13.86 9.47
CA TRP A 47 -2.43 13.06 9.88
C TRP A 47 -2.81 11.98 10.90
N LEU A 48 -3.60 12.33 11.93
CA LEU A 48 -4.07 11.37 12.93
C LEU A 48 -4.91 10.25 12.31
N ILE A 49 -5.87 10.62 11.44
CA ILE A 49 -6.72 9.65 10.75
C ILE A 49 -5.86 8.73 9.88
N ARG A 50 -4.90 9.28 9.13
CA ARG A 50 -4.01 8.50 8.27
C ARG A 50 -3.15 7.54 9.08
N ALA A 51 -2.49 8.02 10.13
CA ALA A 51 -1.66 7.18 11.00
C ALA A 51 -2.47 6.04 11.63
N GLY A 52 -3.69 6.33 12.09
CA GLY A 52 -4.61 5.33 12.62
C GLY A 52 -5.06 4.30 11.57
N ALA A 53 -5.36 4.76 10.36
CA ALA A 53 -5.75 3.90 9.24
C ALA A 53 -4.60 2.99 8.80
N ASP A 54 -3.37 3.49 8.72
CA ASP A 54 -2.20 2.72 8.33
C ASP A 54 -1.85 1.65 9.39
N LEU A 55 -1.98 1.98 10.68
CA LEU A 55 -1.86 0.98 11.77
C LEU A 55 -2.95 -0.08 11.69
N ALA A 56 -4.21 0.32 11.50
CA ALA A 56 -5.31 -0.62 11.33
C ALA A 56 -5.09 -1.52 10.10
N TYR A 57 -4.59 -0.97 9.00
CA TYR A 57 -4.26 -1.70 7.79
C TYR A 57 -3.19 -2.76 8.07
N GLY A 58 -2.10 -2.39 8.74
CA GLY A 58 -1.06 -3.33 9.17
C GLY A 58 -1.59 -4.43 10.09
N ILE A 59 -2.48 -4.11 11.04
CA ILE A 59 -3.10 -5.11 11.94
C ILE A 59 -3.99 -6.08 11.15
N VAL A 60 -4.77 -5.60 10.18
CA VAL A 60 -5.61 -6.45 9.33
C VAL A 60 -4.75 -7.40 8.50
N LEU A 61 -3.62 -6.93 7.96
CA LEU A 61 -2.64 -7.79 7.27
C LEU A 61 -2.06 -8.84 8.23
N LEU A 62 -1.69 -8.47 9.46
CA LEU A 62 -1.26 -9.45 10.47
C LEU A 62 -2.35 -10.47 10.81
N ARG A 63 -3.62 -10.10 10.73
CA ARG A 63 -4.73 -11.03 10.93
C ARG A 63 -4.87 -12.02 9.77
N LEU A 64 -4.61 -11.57 8.55
CA LEU A 64 -4.56 -12.42 7.34
C LEU A 64 -3.30 -13.31 7.27
N ALA A 65 -2.33 -13.11 8.15
CA ALA A 65 -1.11 -13.93 8.22
C ALA A 65 -1.36 -15.40 8.56
N SER A 66 -2.55 -15.76 9.06
CA SER A 66 -2.94 -17.16 9.21
C SER A 66 -3.04 -17.89 7.87
N GLU A 67 -3.31 -17.14 6.79
CA GLU A 67 -3.58 -17.69 5.46
C GLU A 67 -2.33 -17.67 4.55
N ASP A 68 -1.53 -16.62 4.63
CA ASP A 68 -0.25 -16.51 3.90
C ASP A 68 0.78 -15.74 4.74
N GLU A 69 1.98 -16.30 4.92
CA GLU A 69 3.06 -15.69 5.71
C GLU A 69 3.51 -14.33 5.14
N SER A 70 3.32 -14.10 3.83
CA SER A 70 3.64 -12.84 3.16
C SER A 70 2.79 -11.69 3.70
N TYR A 71 1.54 -11.94 4.14
CA TYR A 71 0.75 -10.91 4.83
C TYR A 71 1.39 -10.47 6.16
N ARG A 72 2.05 -11.39 6.88
CA ARG A 72 2.79 -11.06 8.10
C ARG A 72 3.90 -10.07 7.82
N ARG A 73 4.69 -10.34 6.77
CA ARG A 73 5.83 -9.48 6.38
C ARG A 73 5.34 -8.11 5.92
N SER A 74 4.28 -8.08 5.13
CA SER A 74 3.63 -6.83 4.71
C SER A 74 3.10 -6.02 5.90
N GLY A 75 2.37 -6.65 6.81
CA GLY A 75 1.82 -6.00 8.01
C GLY A 75 2.90 -5.40 8.91
N ILE A 76 4.01 -6.12 9.12
CA ILE A 76 5.16 -5.61 9.88
C ILE A 76 5.77 -4.39 9.18
N CYS A 77 5.98 -4.43 7.86
CA CYS A 77 6.50 -3.30 7.09
C CYS A 77 5.61 -2.06 7.24
N VAL A 78 4.29 -2.22 7.09
CA VAL A 78 3.32 -1.11 7.23
C VAL A 78 3.35 -0.52 8.65
N ILE A 79 3.37 -1.36 9.69
CA ILE A 79 3.42 -0.90 11.08
C ILE A 79 4.74 -0.16 11.36
N LEU A 80 5.87 -0.66 10.85
CA LEU A 80 7.16 0.02 10.97
C LEU A 80 7.15 1.37 10.26
N CYS A 81 6.58 1.46 9.05
CA CYS A 81 6.42 2.73 8.34
C CYS A 81 5.61 3.73 9.16
N ALA A 82 4.46 3.32 9.71
CA ALA A 82 3.63 4.17 10.54
C ALA A 82 4.37 4.63 11.81
N ALA A 83 5.06 3.71 12.49
CA ALA A 83 5.84 4.03 13.69
C ALA A 83 6.96 5.04 13.41
N ILE A 84 7.72 4.85 12.32
CA ILE A 84 8.78 5.79 11.91
C ILE A 84 8.17 7.16 11.59
N GLY A 85 7.03 7.21 10.90
CA GLY A 85 6.33 8.46 10.60
C GLY A 85 5.88 9.21 11.86
N ILE A 86 5.33 8.50 12.84
CA ILE A 86 4.92 9.05 14.15
C ILE A 86 6.13 9.62 14.90
N VAL A 87 7.20 8.83 15.03
CA VAL A 87 8.42 9.25 15.72
C VAL A 87 9.05 10.45 15.02
N SER A 88 9.14 10.42 13.70
CA SER A 88 9.73 11.52 12.91
C SER A 88 8.95 12.82 13.06
N THR A 89 7.61 12.74 13.10
CA THR A 89 6.74 13.90 13.32
C THR A 89 6.89 14.44 14.75
N ALA A 90 6.87 13.56 15.76
CA ALA A 90 7.04 13.95 17.16
C ALA A 90 8.42 14.59 17.43
N MET A 91 9.48 14.06 16.80
CA MET A 91 10.83 14.64 16.90
C MET A 91 10.92 16.03 16.27
N ASN A 92 10.26 16.24 15.12
CA ASN A 92 10.25 17.56 14.46
C ASN A 92 9.55 18.62 15.34
N VAL A 93 8.48 18.25 16.03
CA VAL A 93 7.78 19.11 17.00
C VAL A 93 8.65 19.42 18.22
N ALA A 94 9.33 18.41 18.76
CA ALA A 94 10.14 18.56 19.98
C ALA A 94 11.42 19.37 19.75
N ILE A 95 12.07 19.21 18.59
CA ILE A 95 13.32 19.92 18.25
C ILE A 95 13.23 20.44 16.81
N PRO A 96 12.66 21.64 16.61
CA PRO A 96 12.56 22.26 15.29
C PRO A 96 13.95 22.41 14.64
N GLY A 97 14.12 21.85 13.44
CA GLY A 97 15.37 21.96 12.67
C GLY A 97 16.42 20.87 12.91
N ALA A 98 16.36 20.10 14.00
CA ALA A 98 17.27 18.96 14.22
C ALA A 98 17.00 17.77 13.27
N GLY A 99 15.87 17.80 12.56
CA GLY A 99 15.30 16.67 11.85
C GLY A 99 15.54 16.60 10.34
N ILE A 100 16.35 17.46 9.71
CA ILE A 100 16.51 17.39 8.24
C ILE A 100 17.28 16.12 7.84
N MET A 101 18.45 15.88 8.43
CA MET A 101 19.26 14.69 8.11
C MET A 101 18.59 13.40 8.59
N LEU A 102 18.04 13.39 9.81
CA LEU A 102 17.30 12.24 10.34
C LEU A 102 15.99 12.00 9.57
N GLY A 103 15.31 13.06 9.14
CA GLY A 103 14.12 12.98 8.30
C GLY A 103 14.42 12.42 6.92
N MET A 104 15.55 12.80 6.30
CA MET A 104 16.01 12.20 5.04
C MET A 104 16.27 10.69 5.20
N ILE A 105 16.95 10.28 6.28
CA ILE A 105 17.17 8.86 6.58
C ILE A 105 15.83 8.13 6.79
N ALA A 106 14.90 8.72 7.53
CA ALA A 106 13.58 8.17 7.76
C ALA A 106 12.77 8.01 6.46
N VAL A 107 12.84 8.98 5.54
CA VAL A 107 12.19 8.90 4.23
C VAL A 107 12.76 7.76 3.38
N ILE A 108 14.09 7.61 3.34
CA ILE A 108 14.72 6.51 2.59
C ILE A 108 14.32 5.16 3.19
N LEU A 109 14.37 5.04 4.53
CA LEU A 109 14.02 3.80 5.23
C LEU A 109 12.55 3.42 4.99
N THR A 110 11.64 4.38 5.12
CA THR A 110 10.20 4.16 4.91
C THR A 110 9.91 3.85 3.45
N ALA A 111 10.59 4.47 2.48
CA ALA A 111 10.44 4.12 1.06
C ALA A 111 10.81 2.65 0.78
N VAL A 112 11.91 2.16 1.36
CA VAL A 112 12.31 0.74 1.21
C VAL A 112 11.30 -0.20 1.87
N LEU A 113 10.84 0.13 3.07
CA LEU A 113 9.83 -0.66 3.79
C LEU A 113 8.48 -0.66 3.07
N ASP A 114 8.08 0.45 2.48
CA ASP A 114 6.82 0.58 1.73
C ASP A 114 6.84 -0.28 0.47
N ILE A 115 7.94 -0.22 -0.30
CA ILE A 115 8.12 -1.08 -1.48
C ILE A 115 8.12 -2.57 -1.10
N ALA A 116 8.83 -2.94 -0.03
CA ALA A 116 8.85 -4.32 0.46
C ALA A 116 7.48 -4.76 0.98
N GLY A 117 6.79 -3.90 1.72
CA GLY A 117 5.47 -4.13 2.27
C GLY A 117 4.42 -4.34 1.18
N GLU A 118 4.40 -3.47 0.18
CA GLU A 118 3.55 -3.62 -1.01
C GLU A 118 3.90 -4.91 -1.75
N TYR A 119 5.18 -5.21 -2.02
CA TYR A 119 5.55 -6.45 -2.70
C TYR A 119 4.97 -7.70 -2.02
N TYR A 120 5.12 -7.79 -0.69
CA TYR A 120 4.58 -8.91 0.07
C TYR A 120 3.05 -8.93 0.10
N GLU A 121 2.39 -7.78 0.12
CA GLU A 121 0.93 -7.69 0.06
C GLU A 121 0.39 -8.23 -1.28
N PHE A 122 0.95 -7.76 -2.40
CA PHE A 122 0.55 -8.18 -3.73
C PHE A 122 0.81 -9.67 -3.94
N LYS A 123 1.96 -10.16 -3.47
CA LYS A 123 2.30 -11.58 -3.49
C LYS A 123 1.32 -12.41 -2.65
N ALA A 124 0.94 -11.93 -1.46
CA ALA A 124 -0.02 -12.61 -0.60
C ALA A 124 -1.41 -12.70 -1.25
N HIS A 125 -1.87 -11.60 -1.86
CA HIS A 125 -3.13 -11.58 -2.61
C HIS A 125 -3.11 -12.53 -3.81
N ALA A 126 -2.01 -12.57 -4.57
CA ALA A 126 -1.84 -13.55 -5.64
C ALA A 126 -1.81 -15.00 -5.11
N GLY A 127 -1.07 -15.22 -4.01
CA GLY A 127 -0.95 -16.52 -3.34
C GLY A 127 -2.30 -17.08 -2.92
N VAL A 128 -3.07 -16.34 -2.12
CA VAL A 128 -4.39 -16.81 -1.67
C VAL A 128 -5.39 -16.97 -2.82
N MET A 129 -5.30 -16.12 -3.85
CA MET A 129 -6.16 -16.26 -5.02
C MET A 129 -5.77 -17.42 -5.92
N SER A 130 -4.53 -17.92 -5.89
CA SER A 130 -4.13 -19.07 -6.71
C SER A 130 -4.93 -20.33 -6.38
N TYR A 131 -5.39 -20.47 -5.13
CA TYR A 131 -6.25 -21.57 -4.69
C TYR A 131 -7.71 -21.43 -5.15
N VAL A 132 -8.19 -20.21 -5.42
CA VAL A 132 -9.61 -19.95 -5.69
C VAL A 132 -9.87 -19.58 -7.15
N SER A 133 -9.03 -18.70 -7.70
CA SER A 133 -9.12 -18.21 -9.07
C SER A 133 -7.73 -17.80 -9.58
N GLN A 134 -7.14 -18.64 -10.44
CA GLN A 134 -5.87 -18.34 -11.12
C GLN A 134 -5.92 -16.99 -11.85
N MET A 135 -7.06 -16.67 -12.48
CA MET A 135 -7.24 -15.39 -13.18
C MET A 135 -7.08 -14.18 -12.26
N MET A 136 -7.57 -14.26 -11.01
CA MET A 136 -7.40 -13.19 -10.04
C MET A 136 -5.98 -13.13 -9.49
N SER A 137 -5.32 -14.28 -9.34
CA SER A 137 -3.91 -14.34 -8.97
C SER A 137 -3.03 -13.62 -10.01
N ASP A 138 -3.19 -13.95 -11.29
CA ASP A 138 -2.42 -13.34 -12.39
C ASP A 138 -2.63 -11.82 -12.48
N LYS A 139 -3.85 -11.35 -12.18
CA LYS A 139 -4.16 -9.91 -12.11
C LYS A 139 -3.35 -9.22 -11.03
N TRP A 140 -3.24 -9.79 -9.82
CA TRP A 140 -2.45 -9.25 -8.72
C TRP A 140 -0.96 -9.20 -9.06
N GLU A 141 -0.40 -10.27 -9.62
CA GLU A 141 1.01 -10.28 -10.04
C GLU A 141 1.30 -9.24 -11.12
N ARG A 142 0.40 -9.11 -12.10
CA ARG A 142 0.51 -8.10 -13.16
C ARG A 142 0.43 -6.69 -12.58
N LEU A 143 -0.45 -6.44 -11.62
CA LEU A 143 -0.59 -5.13 -11.00
C LEU A 143 0.67 -4.71 -10.24
N TRP A 144 1.32 -5.65 -9.54
CA TRP A 144 2.63 -5.41 -8.92
C TRP A 144 3.69 -4.98 -9.94
N LYS A 145 3.79 -5.68 -11.08
CA LYS A 145 4.73 -5.32 -12.15
C LYS A 145 4.47 -3.91 -12.67
N TRP A 146 3.21 -3.53 -12.89
CA TRP A 146 2.85 -2.17 -13.30
C TRP A 146 3.21 -1.13 -12.25
N LYS A 147 2.94 -1.40 -10.98
CA LYS A 147 3.34 -0.53 -9.87
C LYS A 147 4.86 -0.29 -9.91
N LEU A 148 5.65 -1.35 -10.01
CA LEU A 148 7.11 -1.28 -10.09
C LEU A 148 7.59 -0.44 -11.28
N TRP A 149 7.00 -0.63 -12.47
CA TRP A 149 7.33 0.19 -13.64
C TRP A 149 7.01 1.68 -13.44
N THR A 150 5.87 2.01 -12.83
CA THR A 150 5.52 3.41 -12.57
C THR A 150 6.44 4.06 -11.52
N MET A 151 6.89 3.30 -10.52
CA MET A 151 7.90 3.76 -9.56
C MET A 151 9.25 4.02 -10.24
N LEU A 152 9.71 3.10 -11.08
CA LEU A 152 10.95 3.28 -11.85
C LEU A 152 10.85 4.48 -12.80
N GLY A 153 9.67 4.70 -13.40
CA GLY A 153 9.38 5.89 -14.20
C GLY A 153 9.52 7.19 -13.39
N MET A 154 9.00 7.23 -12.16
CA MET A 154 9.17 8.37 -11.26
C MET A 154 10.64 8.62 -10.89
N LEU A 155 11.39 7.56 -10.57
CA LEU A 155 12.82 7.69 -10.27
C LEU A 155 13.61 8.20 -11.49
N ALA A 156 13.33 7.66 -12.68
CA ALA A 156 13.92 8.14 -13.93
C ALA A 156 13.57 9.61 -14.20
N ALA A 157 12.33 10.03 -13.91
CA ALA A 157 11.91 11.42 -14.05
C ALA A 157 12.74 12.37 -13.19
N VAL A 158 13.04 12.01 -11.94
CA VAL A 158 13.89 12.80 -11.05
C VAL A 158 15.30 12.94 -11.63
N ILE A 159 15.91 11.84 -12.06
CA ILE A 159 17.27 11.84 -12.63
C ILE A 159 17.32 12.68 -13.91
N VAL A 160 16.37 12.49 -14.83
CA VAL A 160 16.31 13.23 -16.09
C VAL A 160 16.04 14.72 -15.84
N SER A 161 15.25 15.07 -14.82
CA SER A 161 14.95 16.47 -14.48
C SER A 161 16.20 17.28 -14.09
N ILE A 162 17.24 16.61 -13.55
CA ILE A 162 18.52 17.25 -13.21
C ILE A 162 19.26 17.68 -14.48
N LEU A 163 19.14 16.90 -15.57
CA LEU A 163 19.81 17.17 -16.84
C LEU A 163 18.96 18.06 -17.76
N ILE A 164 17.68 17.70 -17.91
CA ILE A 164 16.72 18.33 -18.82
C ILE A 164 15.36 18.41 -18.12
N SER A 165 15.15 19.50 -17.38
CA SER A 165 13.96 19.70 -16.54
C SER A 165 12.63 19.46 -17.27
N VAL A 166 12.47 19.99 -18.49
CA VAL A 166 11.23 19.85 -19.27
C VAL A 166 10.89 18.39 -19.57
N ILE A 167 11.86 17.59 -20.01
CA ILE A 167 11.65 16.17 -20.32
C ILE A 167 11.33 15.39 -19.04
N GLY A 168 12.06 15.67 -17.96
CA GLY A 168 11.84 15.05 -16.67
C GLY A 168 10.40 15.26 -16.16
N VAL A 169 9.85 16.47 -16.31
CA VAL A 169 8.45 16.76 -15.97
C VAL A 169 7.47 15.93 -16.79
N PHE A 170 7.68 15.77 -18.11
CA PHE A 170 6.81 14.91 -18.93
C PHE A 170 6.83 13.46 -18.47
N ILE A 171 8.01 12.91 -18.14
CA ILE A 171 8.15 11.54 -17.62
C ILE A 171 7.43 11.42 -16.27
N ALA A 172 7.57 12.42 -15.40
CA ALA A 172 6.89 12.46 -14.10
C ALA A 172 5.36 12.47 -14.27
N LEU A 173 4.82 13.24 -15.22
CA LEU A 173 3.38 13.29 -15.50
C LEU A 173 2.85 11.94 -15.98
N VAL A 174 3.51 11.32 -16.95
CA VAL A 174 3.11 10.00 -17.47
C VAL A 174 3.17 8.95 -16.36
N SER A 175 4.26 8.95 -15.58
CA SER A 175 4.43 8.02 -14.46
C SER A 175 3.37 8.25 -13.37
N GLY A 176 3.04 9.51 -13.08
CA GLY A 176 2.00 9.89 -12.12
C GLY A 176 0.61 9.41 -12.52
N ILE A 177 0.25 9.55 -13.80
CA ILE A 177 -1.00 8.99 -14.33
C ILE A 177 -0.98 7.45 -14.17
N GLY A 178 0.14 6.81 -14.51
CA GLY A 178 0.29 5.36 -14.33
C GLY A 178 0.11 4.93 -12.87
N THR A 179 0.76 5.60 -11.92
CA THR A 179 0.62 5.33 -10.48
C THR A 179 -0.82 5.55 -10.01
N PHE A 180 -1.49 6.61 -10.48
CA PHE A 180 -2.89 6.87 -10.17
C PHE A 180 -3.81 5.74 -10.64
N VAL A 181 -3.64 5.29 -11.89
CA VAL A 181 -4.39 4.15 -12.44
C VAL A 181 -4.13 2.88 -11.64
N VAL A 182 -2.87 2.57 -11.32
CA VAL A 182 -2.51 1.40 -10.51
C VAL A 182 -3.17 1.43 -9.13
N SER A 183 -3.23 2.60 -8.47
CA SER A 183 -3.91 2.77 -7.19
C SER A 183 -5.42 2.51 -7.28
N ILE A 184 -6.09 2.99 -8.33
CA ILE A 184 -7.51 2.68 -8.58
C ILE A 184 -7.69 1.18 -8.79
N MET A 185 -6.84 0.57 -9.61
CA MET A 185 -6.90 -0.87 -9.89
C MET A 185 -6.67 -1.71 -8.63
N LYS A 186 -5.81 -1.30 -7.70
CA LYS A 186 -5.63 -1.94 -6.40
C LYS A 186 -6.95 -1.99 -5.62
N ILE A 187 -7.65 -0.86 -5.52
CA ILE A 187 -8.96 -0.77 -4.84
C ILE A 187 -9.99 -1.67 -5.52
N VAL A 188 -10.06 -1.64 -6.86
CA VAL A 188 -10.98 -2.49 -7.63
C VAL A 188 -10.67 -3.98 -7.40
N TYR A 189 -9.40 -4.35 -7.40
CA TYR A 189 -8.98 -5.74 -7.20
C TYR A 189 -9.24 -6.22 -5.78
N LEU A 190 -9.05 -5.40 -4.75
CA LEU A 190 -9.45 -5.74 -3.38
C LEU A 190 -10.95 -6.08 -3.33
N ARG A 191 -11.80 -5.25 -3.96
CA ARG A 191 -13.25 -5.51 -3.98
C ARG A 191 -13.61 -6.74 -4.80
N GLN A 192 -12.97 -6.95 -5.95
CA GLN A 192 -13.18 -8.13 -6.78
C GLN A 192 -12.74 -9.41 -6.07
N THR A 193 -11.60 -9.38 -5.35
CA THR A 193 -11.11 -10.50 -4.55
C THR A 193 -12.09 -10.83 -3.43
N ALA A 194 -12.53 -9.83 -2.64
CA ALA A 194 -13.52 -10.05 -1.60
C ALA A 194 -14.82 -10.68 -2.14
N LYS A 195 -15.38 -10.12 -3.22
CA LYS A 195 -16.60 -10.66 -3.86
C LYS A 195 -16.41 -12.06 -4.44
N THR A 196 -15.24 -12.33 -5.02
CA THR A 196 -14.93 -13.68 -5.54
C THR A 196 -14.96 -14.67 -4.40
N LEU A 197 -14.31 -14.36 -3.28
CA LEU A 197 -14.27 -15.21 -2.09
C LEU A 197 -15.66 -15.43 -1.47
N GLU A 198 -16.46 -14.37 -1.32
CA GLU A 198 -17.86 -14.45 -0.86
C GLU A 198 -18.72 -15.40 -1.71
N GLY A 199 -18.42 -15.51 -3.01
CA GLY A 199 -19.14 -16.40 -3.93
C GLY A 199 -18.82 -17.89 -3.78
N TYR A 200 -17.76 -18.24 -3.03
CA TYR A 200 -17.38 -19.63 -2.72
C TYR A 200 -17.72 -20.03 -1.27
N GLU A 201 -18.37 -19.14 -0.49
CA GLU A 201 -18.90 -19.46 0.85
C GLU A 201 -20.19 -20.27 0.80
#